data_AF-A0A392PYN7-F1
#
_entry.id   AF-A0A392PYN7-F1
#
_cell.length_a   1.000
_cell.length_b   1.000
_cell.length_c   1.000
_cell.angle_alpha   90.00
_cell.angle_beta   90.00
_cell.angle_gamma   90.00
#
_symmetry.space_group_name_H-M   'P 1'
#
loop_
_entity.id
_entity.type
_entity.pdbx_description
1 polymer ?
#
loop_
_entity_poly.entity_id
_entity_poly.type
_entity_poly.pdbx_seq_one_letter_code
_entity_poly.pdbx_strand_id
1 'polypeptide(L)' 'IMESGEEIGLKHFKPIKPLGSGDTGSVHLVELCGTNQHFAMKAMEKSVMLNRNKVPNVEV' A
#
# COMPACT_ATOMS: atom_id res chain seq x y z
N ILE A 1 18.86 8.11 -6.90
CA ILE A 1 17.98 8.42 -5.74
C ILE A 1 17.24 9.69 -6.15
N MET A 2 15.90 9.71 -6.13
CA MET A 2 15.15 10.89 -6.60
C MET A 2 15.48 12.08 -5.69
N GLU A 3 16.13 13.09 -6.27
CA GLU A 3 16.85 14.17 -5.57
C GLU A 3 15.97 15.42 -5.39
N SER A 4 14.76 15.43 -5.94
CA SER A 4 13.75 16.46 -5.69
C SER A 4 12.97 16.07 -4.44
N GLY A 5 12.98 16.88 -3.39
CA GLY A 5 12.21 16.66 -2.15
C GLY A 5 10.68 16.70 -2.30
N GLU A 6 10.13 16.26 -3.43
CA GLU A 6 8.70 16.04 -3.62
C GLU A 6 8.27 14.73 -2.96
N GLU A 7 7.19 14.80 -2.18
CA GLU A 7 6.60 13.62 -1.53
C GLU A 7 5.97 12.70 -2.59
N ILE A 8 6.42 11.45 -2.63
CA ILE A 8 5.87 10.45 -3.55
C ILE A 8 4.49 9.99 -3.03
N GLY A 9 3.42 10.50 -3.65
CA GLY A 9 2.05 10.02 -3.46
C GLY A 9 1.55 9.02 -4.52
N LEU A 10 0.31 8.54 -4.34
CA LEU A 10 -0.37 7.57 -5.23
C LEU A 10 -0.45 8.02 -6.69
N LYS A 11 -0.54 9.34 -6.95
CA LYS A 11 -0.57 9.94 -8.29
C LYS A 11 0.64 9.57 -9.15
N HIS A 12 1.76 9.20 -8.53
CA HIS A 12 3.00 8.83 -9.21
C HIS A 12 3.04 7.36 -9.62
N PHE A 13 2.08 6.54 -9.21
CA PHE A 13 2.06 5.12 -9.52
C PHE A 13 0.89 4.78 -10.43
N LYS A 14 1.19 4.03 -11.49
CA LYS A 14 0.19 3.49 -12.40
C LYS A 14 -0.04 2.00 -12.11
N PRO A 15 -1.27 1.57 -11.78
CA PRO A 15 -1.57 0.16 -11.62
C PRO A 15 -1.47 -0.57 -12.97
N ILE A 16 -0.79 -1.72 -12.96
CA ILE A 16 -0.64 -2.61 -14.12
C ILE A 16 -1.58 -3.80 -14.00
N LYS A 17 -1.47 -4.57 -12.91
CA LYS A 17 -2.29 -5.76 -12.69
C LYS A 17 -2.36 -6.17 -11.22
N PRO A 18 -3.40 -6.89 -10.79
CA PRO A 18 -3.40 -7.54 -9.48
C PRO A 18 -2.31 -8.62 -9.41
N LEU A 19 -1.70 -8.76 -8.24
CA LEU A 19 -0.74 -9.82 -7.91
C LEU A 19 -1.30 -10.81 -6.90
N GLY A 20 -2.21 -10.37 -6.02
CA GLY A 20 -2.85 -11.25 -5.05
C GLY A 20 -3.75 -10.50 -4.08
N SER A 21 -4.47 -11.26 -3.26
CA SER A 21 -5.37 -10.75 -2.22
C SER A 21 -5.19 -11.57 -0.95
N GLY A 22 -5.32 -10.91 0.20
CA GLY A 22 -5.40 -11.57 1.51
C GLY A 22 -6.24 -10.76 2.49
N ASP A 23 -6.38 -11.26 3.71
CA ASP A 23 -7.33 -10.77 4.71
C ASP A 23 -7.20 -9.28 5.07
N THR A 24 -6.03 -8.68 4.80
CA THR A 24 -5.75 -7.29 5.17
C THR A 24 -5.68 -6.35 3.97
N GLY A 25 -5.85 -6.87 2.75
CA GLY A 25 -5.80 -6.04 1.56
C GLY A 25 -5.36 -6.79 0.30
N SER A 26 -5.28 -6.04 -0.80
CA SER A 26 -4.87 -6.53 -2.11
C SER A 26 -3.50 -6.00 -2.50
N VAL A 27 -2.76 -6.78 -3.28
CA VAL A 27 -1.45 -6.41 -3.82
C VAL A 27 -1.58 -6.23 -5.32
N HIS A 28 -1.11 -5.09 -5.81
CA HIS A 28 -1.08 -4.75 -7.23
C HIS A 28 0.35 -4.50 -7.69
N LEU A 29 0.67 -4.93 -8.90
CA LEU A 29 1.86 -4.49 -9.61
C LEU A 29 1.59 -3.07 -10.11
N VAL A 30 2.49 -2.15 -9.78
CA VAL A 30 2.44 -0.75 -10.20
C VAL A 30 3.74 -0.35 -10.87
N GLU A 31 3.68 0.64 -11.76
CA GLU A 31 4.83 1.30 -12.36
C GLU A 31 4.95 2.71 -11.82
N LEU A 32 6.17 3.15 -11.51
CA LEU A 32 6.43 4.54 -11.18
C LEU A 32 6.41 5.37 -12.48
N CYS A 33 5.44 6.28 -12.58
CA CYS A 33 5.17 7.09 -13.76
C CYS A 33 6.44 7.79 -14.28
N GLY A 34 6.65 7.74 -15.60
CA GLY A 34 7.83 8.33 -16.24
C GLY A 34 9.12 7.52 -16.05
N THR A 35 9.04 6.35 -15.42
CA THR A 35 10.13 5.38 -15.30
C THR A 35 9.66 4.01 -15.79
N ASN A 36 10.58 3.07 -16.02
CA ASN A 36 10.25 1.64 -16.26
C ASN A 36 10.40 0.80 -14.97
N GLN A 37 10.35 1.43 -13.80
CA GLN A 37 10.52 0.74 -12.52
C GLN A 37 9.18 0.22 -11.99
N HIS A 38 9.18 -1.05 -11.60
CA HIS A 38 7.99 -1.78 -11.18
C HIS A 38 8.04 -2.11 -9.69
N PHE A 39 6.91 -1.96 -9.01
CA PHE A 39 6.77 -2.18 -7.57
C PHE A 39 5.49 -2.96 -7.25
N ALA A 40 5.45 -3.62 -6.09
CA ALA A 40 4.24 -4.20 -5.55
C ALA A 40 3.61 -3.24 -4.53
N MET A 41 2.46 -2.68 -4.87
CA MET A 41 1.69 -1.80 -3.97
C MET A 41 0.64 -2.62 -3.23
N LYS A 42 0.66 -2.58 -1.89
CA LYS A 42 -0.36 -3.18 -1.04
C LYS A 42 -1.43 -2.14 -0.70
N ALA A 43 -2.63 -2.31 -1.26
CA ALA A 43 -3.79 -1.51 -0.92
C ALA A 43 -4.47 -2.11 0.33
N MET A 44 -4.56 -1.32 1.39
CA MET A 44 -5.11 -1.72 2.68
C MET A 44 -6.38 -0.92 2.95
N GLU A 45 -7.46 -1.57 3.38
CA GLU A 45 -8.66 -0.85 3.79
C GLU A 45 -8.47 -0.20 5.17
N LYS A 46 -8.83 1.09 5.28
CA LYS A 46 -8.73 1.87 6.52
C LYS A 46 -9.54 1.25 7.67
N SER A 47 -10.68 0.62 7.37
CA SER A 47 -11.52 -0.13 8.31
C SER A 47 -10.76 -1.27 9.00
N VAL A 48 -10.01 -2.06 8.21
CA VAL A 48 -9.20 -3.18 8.72
C VAL A 48 -8.00 -2.68 9.52
N MET A 49 -7.44 -1.53 9.16
CA MET A 49 -6.36 -0.89 9.92
C MET A 49 -6.81 -0.45 11.32
N LEU A 50 -8.03 0.08 11.46
CA LEU A 50 -8.56 0.53 12.75
C LEU A 50 -8.95 -0.64 13.66
N ASN A 51 -9.36 -1.78 13.10
CA ASN A 51 -9.84 -2.93 13.86
C ASN A 51 -8.72 -3.76 14.53
N ARG A 52 -7.45 -3.55 14.16
CA ARG A 52 -6.31 -4.36 14.65
C ARG A 52 -5.56 -3.80 15.86
N ASN A 53 -5.89 -2.60 16.34
CA ASN A 53 -5.25 -2.01 17.53
C ASN A 53 -6.08 -2.13 18.81
N LYS A 54 -7.18 -2.89 18.81
CA LYS A 54 -7.93 -3.16 20.03
C LYS A 54 -7.27 -4.33 20.76
N VAL A 55 -6.22 -4.05 21.53
CA VAL A 55 -5.81 -4.94 22.63
C VAL A 55 -7.06 -5.15 23.49
N PRO A 56 -7.59 -6.38 23.63
CA PRO A 56 -8.48 -6.66 24.74
C PRO A 56 -7.67 -6.38 26.00
N ASN A 57 -8.15 -5.48 26.86
CA ASN A 57 -7.59 -5.37 28.21
C ASN A 57 -7.66 -6.77 28.82
N VAL A 58 -6.51 -7.33 29.17
CA VAL A 58 -6.46 -8.52 30.00
C VAL A 58 -6.98 -8.06 31.36
N GLU A 59 -8.20 -8.47 31.73
CA GLU A 59 -8.66 -8.32 33.11
C GLU A 59 -7.76 -9.22 33.99
N VAL A 60 -7.19 -8.61 35.02
CA VAL A 60 -6.42 -9.24 36.10
C VAL A 60 -7.36 -10.04 37.00
#